data_AF-A0A1C4VJ30-F1
#
_entry.id   AF-A0A1C4VJ30-F1
#
_cell.length_a   1.000
_cell.length_b   1.000
_cell.length_c   1.000
_cell.angle_alpha   90.00
_cell.angle_beta   90.00
_cell.angle_gamma   90.00
#
_symmetry.space_group_name_H-M   'P 1'
#
loop_
_entity.id
_entity.type
_entity.pdbx_description
1 polymer ?
#
loop_
_entity_poly.entity_id
_entity_poly.type
_entity_poly.pdbx_seq_one_letter_code
_entity_poly.pdbx_strand_id
1 'polypeptide(L)'
;MTRLAGRLRTSARAAPPTLDVATRYRPAVTGMHLGGDWFDLIRLDGDRLAVVVGDVVGHQVEAAADMAQLRTVVNTLIRLGVPLGEVFPRLTDLIGVGFLGTCLALVVDPAAGEVAVARVGHPHPVLARPGSAPEPVETASSLPLGMVREPVAVTTVPFRPGDLLVAYTDGLVERRGRTYDAGLGALCGAVDAARDAPVEAVADALLDGLAGSEDDQALVVLRHVDRRGALPPQ
;
A
#
# COMPACT_ATOMS: atom_id res chain seq x y z
N MET A 1 2.13 -24.90 24.31
CA MET A 1 3.09 -24.14 23.46
C MET A 1 2.29 -23.27 22.49
N THR A 2 1.95 -22.05 22.92
CA THR A 2 1.06 -21.11 22.22
C THR A 2 1.72 -20.60 20.95
N ARG A 3 1.31 -21.10 19.78
CA ARG A 3 1.78 -20.58 18.47
C ARG A 3 1.18 -19.20 18.24
N LEU A 4 2.05 -18.18 18.13
CA LEU A 4 1.70 -16.84 17.66
C LEU A 4 1.39 -16.95 16.14
N ALA A 5 0.14 -17.24 15.77
CA ALA A 5 -0.31 -17.16 14.39
C ALA A 5 -0.49 -15.67 14.02
N GLY A 6 0.59 -15.06 13.53
CA GLY A 6 0.63 -13.64 13.18
C GLY A 6 -0.17 -13.37 11.89
N ARG A 7 -1.37 -12.80 12.02
CA ARG A 7 -1.99 -12.05 10.92
C ARG A 7 -1.20 -10.76 10.71
N LEU A 8 -0.97 -10.33 9.47
CA LEU A 8 -0.51 -8.96 9.18
C LEU A 8 -1.55 -7.99 9.76
N ARG A 9 -1.19 -7.36 10.88
CA ARG A 9 -1.98 -6.32 11.55
C ARG A 9 -1.38 -4.98 11.20
N THR A 10 -2.19 -3.96 10.99
CA THR A 10 -1.74 -2.58 10.80
C THR A 10 -1.15 -2.00 12.08
N SER A 11 -0.21 -1.06 11.96
CA SER A 11 0.34 -0.31 13.10
C SER A 11 -0.61 0.80 13.59
N ALA A 12 -1.54 1.25 12.75
CA ALA A 12 -2.64 2.13 13.15
C ALA A 12 -3.76 1.33 13.81
N ARG A 13 -4.28 1.83 14.94
CA ARG A 13 -5.45 1.27 15.64
C ARG A 13 -6.78 1.63 14.96
N ALA A 14 -6.84 2.76 14.25
CA ALA A 14 -7.98 3.24 13.49
C ALA A 14 -7.52 4.25 12.43
N ALA A 15 -8.24 4.32 11.31
CA ALA A 15 -8.06 5.35 10.28
C ALA A 15 -8.61 6.72 10.77
N PRO A 16 -8.12 7.86 10.23
CA PRO A 16 -8.75 9.16 10.48
C PRO A 16 -10.20 9.18 9.98
N PRO A 17 -11.08 9.99 10.60
CA PRO A 17 -12.50 10.05 10.22
C PRO A 17 -12.74 10.54 8.79
N THR A 18 -11.79 11.25 8.19
CA THR A 18 -11.85 11.76 6.81
C THR A 18 -11.39 10.73 5.78
N LEU A 19 -10.98 9.53 6.21
CA LEU A 19 -10.58 8.43 5.33
C LEU A 19 -11.31 7.14 5.71
N ASP A 20 -12.00 6.53 4.75
CA ASP A 20 -12.37 5.12 4.86
C ASP A 20 -11.19 4.28 4.35
N VAL A 21 -10.80 3.24 5.10
CA VAL A 21 -9.61 2.45 4.79
C VAL A 21 -9.89 0.96 4.97
N ALA A 22 -9.56 0.17 3.96
CA ALA A 22 -9.56 -1.29 4.04
C ALA A 22 -8.22 -1.85 3.59
N THR A 23 -7.82 -2.96 4.21
CA THR A 23 -6.58 -3.67 3.88
C THR A 23 -6.87 -5.15 3.69
N ARG A 24 -6.19 -5.79 2.75
CA ARG A 24 -6.25 -7.25 2.57
C ARG A 24 -4.87 -7.82 2.32
N TYR A 25 -4.67 -9.04 2.82
CA TYR A 25 -3.47 -9.83 2.61
C TYR A 25 -3.85 -11.28 2.34
N ARG A 26 -3.28 -11.88 1.30
CA ARG A 26 -3.37 -13.31 1.02
C ARG A 26 -1.95 -13.86 0.81
N PRO A 27 -1.48 -14.77 1.66
CA PRO A 27 -0.19 -15.43 1.44
C PRO A 27 -0.28 -16.48 0.33
N ALA A 28 0.78 -16.65 -0.45
CA ALA A 28 0.91 -17.67 -1.49
C ALA A 28 0.93 -19.10 -0.94
N VAL A 29 1.69 -19.31 0.14
CA VAL A 29 1.97 -20.66 0.66
C VAL A 29 0.98 -21.05 1.74
N THR A 30 0.18 -22.09 1.45
CA THR A 30 -0.76 -22.66 2.41
C THR A 30 -0.01 -23.20 3.65
N GLY A 31 -0.28 -22.62 4.82
CA GLY A 31 0.34 -23.00 6.10
C GLY A 31 1.43 -22.04 6.60
N MET A 32 1.88 -21.11 5.75
CA MET A 32 2.66 -19.95 6.17
C MET A 32 1.70 -18.75 6.34
N HIS A 33 1.86 -17.96 7.39
CA HIS A 33 0.98 -16.83 7.66
C HIS A 33 1.55 -15.48 7.21
N LEU A 34 2.82 -15.45 6.80
CA LEU A 34 3.61 -14.28 6.41
C LEU A 34 4.60 -14.68 5.31
N GLY A 35 4.68 -13.89 4.25
CA GLY A 35 5.77 -13.96 3.25
C GLY A 35 6.44 -12.60 3.08
N GLY A 36 6.88 -12.28 1.86
CA GLY A 36 7.68 -11.08 1.54
C GLY A 36 6.86 -9.80 1.46
N ASP A 37 5.57 -9.92 1.13
CA ASP A 37 4.65 -8.80 0.98
C ASP A 37 4.17 -8.24 2.31
N TRP A 38 4.03 -6.92 2.37
CA TRP A 38 3.39 -6.26 3.50
C TRP A 38 2.65 -4.98 3.12
N PHE A 39 1.80 -4.57 4.04
CA PHE A 39 1.36 -3.18 4.13
C PHE A 39 1.49 -2.66 5.56
N ASP A 40 1.51 -1.34 5.72
CA ASP A 40 1.33 -0.70 7.01
C ASP A 40 0.53 0.60 6.91
N LEU A 41 -0.18 0.93 7.98
CA LEU A 41 -0.91 2.18 8.15
C LEU A 41 -0.33 2.92 9.36
N ILE A 42 0.01 4.19 9.19
CA ILE A 42 0.70 4.99 10.21
C ILE A 42 -0.01 6.32 10.39
N ARG A 43 -0.65 6.51 11.54
CA ARG A 43 -1.28 7.80 11.88
C ARG A 43 -0.18 8.84 12.10
N LEU A 44 -0.32 9.97 11.43
CA LEU A 44 0.47 11.17 11.61
C LEU A 44 -0.39 12.24 12.30
N ASP A 45 0.16 13.43 12.50
CA ASP A 45 -0.57 14.54 13.11
C ASP A 45 -1.82 14.91 12.31
N GLY A 46 -2.89 15.25 13.03
CA GLY A 46 -4.20 15.58 12.46
C GLY A 46 -4.86 14.39 11.77
N ASP A 47 -5.36 14.63 10.56
CA ASP A 47 -6.03 13.63 9.73
C ASP A 47 -5.11 12.97 8.71
N ARG A 48 -3.80 13.23 8.80
CA ARG A 48 -2.83 12.62 7.89
C ARG A 48 -2.63 11.14 8.19
N LEU A 49 -2.44 10.36 7.13
CA LEU A 49 -2.20 8.93 7.20
C LEU A 49 -1.07 8.57 6.24
N ALA A 50 0.00 7.95 6.75
CA ALA A 50 0.95 7.30 5.88
C ALA A 50 0.53 5.85 5.61
N VAL A 51 0.70 5.43 4.36
CA VAL A 51 0.46 4.06 3.90
C VAL A 51 1.73 3.54 3.27
N VAL A 52 2.13 2.34 3.64
CA VAL A 52 3.29 1.66 3.08
C VAL A 52 2.79 0.35 2.47
N VAL A 53 3.21 0.04 1.26
CA VAL A 53 3.03 -1.26 0.63
C VAL A 53 4.37 -1.66 0.04
N GLY A 54 4.78 -2.91 0.25
CA GLY A 54 6.06 -3.36 -0.27
C GLY A 54 6.13 -4.86 -0.37
N ASP A 55 7.16 -5.29 -1.08
CA ASP A 55 7.49 -6.68 -1.37
C ASP A 55 9.00 -6.86 -1.22
N VAL A 56 9.41 -7.96 -0.59
CA VAL A 56 10.80 -8.37 -0.42
C VAL A 56 11.08 -9.55 -1.32
N VAL A 57 12.12 -9.44 -2.13
CA VAL A 57 12.55 -10.52 -3.02
C VAL A 57 12.91 -11.75 -2.19
N GLY A 58 12.25 -12.85 -2.52
CA GLY A 58 12.49 -14.16 -1.93
C GLY A 58 11.20 -14.80 -1.47
N HIS A 59 11.24 -16.09 -1.24
CA HIS A 59 10.12 -16.84 -0.68
C HIS A 59 10.61 -17.54 0.59
N GLN A 60 9.74 -17.64 1.60
CA GLN A 60 9.95 -18.35 2.89
C GLN A 60 10.38 -17.46 4.08
N VAL A 61 11.06 -18.04 5.06
CA VAL A 61 11.20 -17.51 6.43
C VAL A 61 12.14 -16.32 6.47
N GLU A 62 13.18 -16.32 5.64
CA GLU A 62 14.15 -15.23 5.51
C GLU A 62 13.48 -13.96 4.99
N ALA A 63 12.67 -14.07 3.92
CA ALA A 63 11.92 -12.94 3.38
C ALA A 63 10.91 -12.38 4.40
N ALA A 64 10.25 -13.24 5.18
CA ALA A 64 9.36 -12.80 6.26
C ALA A 64 10.10 -12.07 7.39
N ALA A 65 11.34 -12.48 7.71
CA ALA A 65 12.17 -11.83 8.71
C ALA A 65 12.68 -10.46 8.23
N ASP A 66 13.11 -10.37 6.98
CA ASP A 66 13.51 -9.10 6.35
C ASP A 66 12.33 -8.15 6.27
N MET A 67 11.17 -8.61 5.77
CA MET A 67 9.93 -7.83 5.73
C MET A 67 9.58 -7.27 7.11
N ALA A 68 9.62 -8.08 8.19
CA ALA A 68 9.30 -7.61 9.53
C ALA A 68 10.24 -6.50 10.02
N GLN A 69 11.54 -6.61 9.71
CA GLN A 69 12.53 -5.57 10.01
C GLN A 69 12.27 -4.30 9.18
N LEU A 70 12.12 -4.43 7.86
CA LEU A 70 11.87 -3.31 6.96
C LEU A 70 10.62 -2.55 7.36
N ARG A 71 9.52 -3.27 7.58
CA ARG A 71 8.26 -2.70 8.04
C ARG A 71 8.45 -1.89 9.33
N THR A 72 9.17 -2.44 10.31
CA THR A 72 9.41 -1.77 11.60
C THR A 72 10.24 -0.50 11.44
N VAL A 73 11.30 -0.54 10.63
CA VAL A 73 12.17 0.61 10.41
C VAL A 73 11.47 1.69 9.60
N VAL A 74 10.79 1.35 8.50
CA VAL A 74 9.99 2.31 7.72
C VAL A 74 8.94 2.98 8.61
N ASN A 75 8.23 2.20 9.43
CA ASN A 75 7.27 2.73 10.39
C ASN A 75 7.90 3.78 11.31
N THR A 76 9.06 3.43 11.87
CA THR A 76 9.80 4.28 12.79
C THR A 76 10.28 5.58 12.11
N LEU A 77 10.88 5.49 10.92
CA LEU A 77 11.36 6.66 10.18
C LEU A 77 10.23 7.65 9.88
N ILE A 78 9.08 7.14 9.42
CA ILE A 78 7.90 7.96 9.15
C ILE A 78 7.38 8.63 10.43
N ARG A 79 7.30 7.90 11.56
CA ARG A 79 6.89 8.47 12.85
C ARG A 79 7.85 9.51 13.41
N LEU A 80 9.13 9.40 13.10
CA LEU A 80 10.15 10.38 13.45
C LEU A 80 10.12 11.62 12.56
N GLY A 81 9.21 11.68 11.58
CA GLY A 81 9.06 12.85 10.70
C GLY A 81 10.15 12.95 9.63
N VAL A 82 10.82 11.84 9.30
CA VAL A 82 11.76 11.81 8.17
C VAL A 82 11.02 12.20 6.88
N PRO A 83 11.57 13.11 6.06
CA PRO A 83 10.96 13.46 4.78
C PRO A 83 10.71 12.23 3.91
N LEU A 84 9.55 12.16 3.25
CA LEU A 84 9.12 10.93 2.55
C LEU A 84 10.15 10.42 1.52
N GLY A 85 10.80 11.31 0.78
CA GLY A 85 11.86 10.96 -0.18
C GLY A 85 13.14 10.39 0.45
N GLU A 86 13.36 10.59 1.75
CA GLU A 86 14.53 10.09 2.47
C GLU A 86 14.28 8.76 3.21
N VAL A 87 13.03 8.30 3.27
CA VAL A 87 12.66 7.09 4.03
C VAL A 87 13.38 5.85 3.50
N PHE A 88 13.36 5.63 2.17
CA PHE A 88 13.97 4.42 1.58
C PHE A 88 15.50 4.41 1.56
N PRO A 89 16.20 5.53 1.26
CA PRO A 89 17.65 5.60 1.41
C PRO A 89 18.10 5.31 2.84
N ARG A 90 17.46 5.97 3.84
CA ARG A 90 17.79 5.76 5.26
C ARG A 90 17.48 4.34 5.72
N LEU A 91 16.40 3.74 5.24
CA LEU A 91 16.10 2.33 5.48
C LEU A 91 17.25 1.44 4.97
N THR A 92 17.68 1.68 3.73
CA THR A 92 18.73 0.91 3.07
C THR A 92 20.09 1.08 3.77
N ASP A 93 20.38 2.24 4.33
CA ASP A 93 21.58 2.48 5.12
C ASP A 93 21.53 1.83 6.51
N LEU A 94 20.36 1.84 7.17
CA LEU A 94 20.18 1.29 8.52
C LEU A 94 20.20 -0.25 8.54
N ILE A 95 19.56 -0.89 7.57
CA ILE A 95 19.51 -2.35 7.49
C ILE A 95 20.81 -2.91 6.86
N GLY A 96 21.44 -2.15 5.96
CA GLY A 96 22.67 -2.53 5.30
C GLY A 96 22.46 -3.36 4.04
N VAL A 97 23.41 -4.24 3.72
CA VAL A 97 23.36 -5.12 2.55
C VAL A 97 22.70 -6.45 2.92
N GLY A 98 21.93 -7.03 1.99
CA GLY A 98 21.41 -8.39 2.15
C GLY A 98 19.93 -8.59 1.81
N PHE A 99 19.18 -7.50 1.59
CA PHE A 99 17.79 -7.55 1.16
C PHE A 99 17.62 -6.78 -0.16
N LEU A 100 16.62 -7.17 -0.95
CA LEU A 100 16.16 -6.46 -2.14
C LEU A 100 14.64 -6.49 -2.14
N GLY A 101 14.02 -5.47 -2.73
CA GLY A 101 12.57 -5.42 -2.78
C GLY A 101 12.04 -4.22 -3.51
N THR A 102 10.72 -4.09 -3.49
CA THR A 102 10.01 -2.92 -3.97
C THR A 102 9.19 -2.31 -2.84
N CYS A 103 8.99 -1.00 -2.88
CA CYS A 103 8.15 -0.34 -1.90
C CYS A 103 7.54 0.96 -2.42
N LEU A 104 6.34 1.22 -1.97
CA LEU A 104 5.59 2.45 -2.16
C LEU A 104 5.17 2.98 -0.80
N ALA A 105 5.51 4.24 -0.54
CA ALA A 105 5.09 4.95 0.66
C ALA A 105 4.29 6.20 0.24
N LEU A 106 3.11 6.33 0.84
CA LEU A 106 2.16 7.41 0.61
C LEU A 106 2.00 8.20 1.90
N VAL A 107 1.82 9.51 1.79
CA VAL A 107 1.27 10.34 2.86
C VAL A 107 0.02 11.02 2.32
N VAL A 108 -1.13 10.64 2.87
CA VAL A 108 -2.42 11.24 2.56
C VAL A 108 -2.61 12.45 3.47
N ASP A 109 -2.90 13.60 2.87
CA ASP A 109 -3.34 14.81 3.58
C ASP A 109 -4.75 15.21 3.10
N PRO A 110 -5.80 14.76 3.82
CA PRO A 110 -7.19 15.10 3.47
C PRO A 110 -7.48 16.60 3.54
N ALA A 111 -6.76 17.35 4.38
CA ALA A 111 -6.98 18.80 4.53
C ALA A 111 -6.45 19.57 3.32
N ALA A 112 -5.28 19.17 2.80
CA ALA A 112 -4.72 19.68 1.55
C ALA A 112 -5.40 19.08 0.30
N GLY A 113 -6.05 17.91 0.44
CA GLY A 113 -6.71 17.23 -0.67
C GLY A 113 -5.71 16.59 -1.63
N GLU A 114 -4.62 16.04 -1.10
CA GLU A 114 -3.51 15.47 -1.87
C GLU A 114 -2.89 14.24 -1.20
N VAL A 115 -2.15 13.49 -2.00
CA VAL A 115 -1.30 12.37 -1.57
C VAL A 115 0.10 12.59 -2.10
N ALA A 116 1.09 12.59 -1.20
CA ALA A 116 2.50 12.54 -1.56
C ALA A 116 2.95 11.08 -1.71
N VAL A 117 3.66 10.75 -2.78
CA VAL A 117 4.06 9.39 -3.16
C VAL A 117 5.57 9.30 -3.35
N ALA A 118 6.23 8.40 -2.61
CA ALA A 118 7.59 7.93 -2.92
C ALA A 118 7.54 6.45 -3.30
N ARG A 119 8.29 6.07 -4.33
CA ARG A 119 8.25 4.72 -4.91
C ARG A 119 9.63 4.24 -5.34
N VAL A 120 9.95 2.99 -4.99
CA VAL A 120 11.19 2.30 -5.38
C VAL A 120 10.83 0.96 -6.01
N GLY A 121 10.84 0.90 -7.35
CA GLY A 121 10.55 -0.32 -8.12
C GLY A 121 9.12 -0.89 -8.03
N HIS A 122 8.24 -0.33 -7.21
CA HIS A 122 6.91 -0.88 -6.92
C HIS A 122 5.87 -0.54 -8.01
N PRO A 123 4.76 -1.28 -8.16
CA PRO A 123 3.67 -0.92 -9.06
C PRO A 123 3.09 0.48 -8.80
N HIS A 124 2.52 1.08 -9.84
CA HIS A 124 1.79 2.35 -9.72
C HIS A 124 0.46 2.13 -8.99
N PRO A 125 0.06 3.00 -8.04
CA PRO A 125 -1.24 2.90 -7.41
C PRO A 125 -2.34 3.22 -8.43
N VAL A 126 -3.52 2.65 -8.26
CA VAL A 126 -4.70 2.93 -9.11
C VAL A 126 -5.57 3.98 -8.43
N LEU A 127 -5.97 5.01 -9.15
CA LEU A 127 -6.88 6.05 -8.69
C LEU A 127 -8.18 5.99 -9.48
N ALA A 128 -9.30 5.90 -8.75
CA ALA A 128 -10.64 6.03 -9.28
C ALA A 128 -11.23 7.36 -8.80
N ARG A 129 -11.58 8.22 -9.77
CA ARG A 129 -12.29 9.47 -9.51
C ARG A 129 -13.78 9.30 -9.84
N PRO A 130 -14.69 9.93 -9.09
CA PRO A 130 -16.10 9.92 -9.44
C PRO A 130 -16.35 10.34 -10.90
N GLY A 131 -17.08 9.51 -11.63
CA GLY A 131 -17.44 9.74 -13.03
C GLY A 131 -16.33 9.49 -14.06
N SER A 132 -15.13 9.08 -13.65
CA SER A 132 -14.02 8.73 -14.55
C SER A 132 -13.64 7.26 -14.43
N ALA A 133 -13.03 6.70 -15.47
CA ALA A 133 -12.48 5.36 -15.41
C ALA A 133 -11.27 5.33 -14.45
N PRO A 134 -11.07 4.24 -13.66
CA PRO A 134 -9.87 4.08 -12.85
C PRO A 134 -8.61 3.97 -13.70
N GLU A 135 -7.54 4.63 -13.29
CA GLU A 135 -6.27 4.67 -14.00
C GLU A 135 -5.08 4.49 -13.05
N PRO A 136 -3.97 3.87 -13.49
CA PRO A 136 -2.72 3.93 -12.75
C PRO A 136 -2.22 5.37 -12.68
N VAL A 137 -1.81 5.82 -11.49
CA VAL A 137 -1.21 7.13 -11.32
C VAL A 137 0.29 7.03 -11.57
N GLU A 138 0.76 7.69 -12.62
CA GLU A 138 2.19 7.79 -12.90
C GLU A 138 2.90 8.56 -11.77
N THR A 139 3.86 7.90 -11.14
CA THR A 139 4.72 8.47 -10.11
C THR A 139 6.17 8.23 -10.48
N ALA A 140 7.03 9.14 -10.06
CA ALA A 140 8.46 8.93 -10.16
C ALA A 140 8.84 7.60 -9.49
N SER A 141 9.88 6.97 -10.02
CA SER A 141 10.48 5.78 -9.41
C SER A 141 11.97 6.01 -9.24
N SER A 142 12.58 5.22 -8.38
CA SER A 142 14.02 5.14 -8.20
C SER A 142 14.47 3.69 -8.24
N LEU A 143 15.77 3.46 -8.03
CA LEU A 143 16.30 2.10 -7.91
C LEU A 143 15.51 1.27 -6.88
N PRO A 144 15.45 -0.07 -7.05
CA PRO A 144 14.80 -0.95 -6.09
C PRO A 144 15.29 -0.73 -4.65
N LEU A 145 14.42 -1.11 -3.71
CA LEU A 145 14.76 -1.09 -2.29
C LEU A 145 15.96 -2.02 -2.03
N GLY A 146 16.88 -1.61 -1.16
CA GLY A 146 18.18 -2.29 -0.98
C GLY A 146 19.31 -1.69 -1.83
N MET A 147 18.96 -0.97 -2.91
CA MET A 147 19.93 -0.34 -3.83
C MET A 147 19.89 1.19 -3.82
N VAL A 148 18.78 1.79 -3.41
CA VAL A 148 18.62 3.25 -3.38
C VAL A 148 19.47 3.88 -2.27
N ARG A 149 20.27 4.89 -2.61
CA ARG A 149 21.15 5.63 -1.68
C ARG A 149 20.92 7.14 -1.66
N GLU A 150 20.24 7.65 -2.67
CA GLU A 150 19.93 9.08 -2.82
C GLU A 150 18.44 9.33 -2.57
N PRO A 151 18.05 10.54 -2.15
CA PRO A 151 16.64 10.90 -1.97
C PRO A 151 15.78 10.55 -3.19
N VAL A 152 14.67 9.86 -2.93
CA VAL A 152 13.68 9.46 -3.92
C VAL A 152 12.79 10.65 -4.24
N ALA A 153 12.50 10.86 -5.52
CA ALA A 153 11.57 11.88 -5.97
C ALA A 153 10.15 11.60 -5.42
N VAL A 154 9.50 12.65 -4.90
CA VAL A 154 8.15 12.59 -4.36
C VAL A 154 7.17 13.17 -5.37
N THR A 155 6.20 12.38 -5.82
CA THR A 155 5.11 12.84 -6.69
C THR A 155 3.91 13.24 -5.83
N THR A 156 3.36 14.43 -6.04
CA THR A 156 2.12 14.88 -5.37
C THR A 156 0.94 14.69 -6.30
N VAL A 157 -0.10 14.03 -5.79
CA VAL A 157 -1.28 13.61 -6.56
C VAL A 157 -2.52 14.23 -5.90
N PRO A 158 -3.39 14.94 -6.64
CA PRO A 158 -4.67 15.40 -6.10
C PRO A 158 -5.53 14.21 -5.63
N PHE A 159 -6.08 14.32 -4.42
CA PHE A 159 -6.90 13.30 -3.78
C PHE A 159 -8.04 13.95 -3.00
N ARG A 160 -9.14 14.17 -3.70
CA ARG A 160 -10.29 14.95 -3.26
C ARG A 160 -11.38 14.06 -2.67
N PRO A 161 -12.34 14.60 -1.92
CA PRO A 161 -13.45 13.80 -1.43
C PRO A 161 -14.17 13.05 -2.56
N GLY A 162 -14.45 11.77 -2.33
CA GLY A 162 -14.99 10.83 -3.31
C GLY A 162 -13.93 10.04 -4.08
N ASP A 163 -12.68 10.49 -4.12
CA ASP A 163 -11.60 9.75 -4.77
C ASP A 163 -11.28 8.46 -3.99
N LEU A 164 -10.99 7.40 -4.73
CA LEU A 164 -10.59 6.09 -4.22
C LEU A 164 -9.21 5.72 -4.77
N LEU A 165 -8.27 5.41 -3.88
CA LEU A 165 -6.90 5.01 -4.22
C LEU A 165 -6.67 3.56 -3.79
N VAL A 166 -6.04 2.76 -4.66
CA VAL A 166 -5.61 1.39 -4.38
C VAL A 166 -4.10 1.30 -4.52
N ALA A 167 -3.42 0.98 -3.42
CA ALA A 167 -2.02 0.58 -3.40
C ALA A 167 -1.93 -0.94 -3.21
N TYR A 168 -1.05 -1.61 -3.94
CA TYR A 168 -1.03 -3.06 -4.03
C TYR A 168 0.35 -3.59 -4.42
N THR A 169 0.66 -4.82 -4.03
CA THR A 169 1.84 -5.56 -4.49
C THR A 169 1.60 -6.21 -5.86
N ASP A 170 2.67 -6.49 -6.58
CA ASP A 170 2.61 -7.03 -7.94
C ASP A 170 1.89 -8.38 -8.01
N GLY A 171 1.92 -9.21 -6.97
CA GLY A 171 1.15 -10.45 -6.89
C GLY A 171 -0.36 -10.27 -7.09
N LEU A 172 -0.92 -9.06 -6.99
CA LEU A 172 -2.32 -8.78 -7.33
C LEU A 172 -2.57 -8.73 -8.86
N VAL A 173 -1.57 -8.38 -9.67
CA VAL A 173 -1.70 -8.18 -11.12
C VAL A 173 -0.84 -9.14 -11.94
N GLU A 174 0.28 -9.60 -11.40
CA GLU A 174 1.20 -10.53 -12.03
C GLU A 174 0.86 -11.98 -11.68
N ARG A 175 0.83 -12.83 -12.71
CA ARG A 175 0.70 -14.28 -12.57
C ARG A 175 1.14 -14.99 -13.84
N ARG A 176 1.52 -16.27 -13.71
CA ARG A 176 1.89 -17.09 -14.86
C ARG A 176 0.78 -17.10 -15.92
N GLY A 177 1.16 -16.80 -17.17
CA GLY A 177 0.24 -16.80 -18.31
C GLY A 177 -0.63 -15.53 -18.45
N ARG A 178 -0.38 -14.48 -17.67
CA ARG A 178 -1.01 -13.16 -17.84
C ARG A 178 0.08 -12.08 -17.83
N THR A 179 0.01 -11.13 -18.77
CA THR A 179 0.91 -9.96 -18.80
C THR A 179 0.53 -8.97 -17.71
N TYR A 180 1.49 -8.17 -17.24
CA TYR A 180 1.24 -7.08 -16.30
C TYR A 180 0.10 -6.17 -16.76
N ASP A 181 0.10 -5.72 -18.01
CA ASP A 181 -0.95 -4.83 -18.55
C ASP A 181 -2.35 -5.45 -18.51
N ALA A 182 -2.46 -6.76 -18.78
CA ALA A 182 -3.74 -7.46 -18.69
C ALA A 182 -4.20 -7.62 -17.23
N GLY A 183 -3.26 -7.78 -16.29
CA GLY A 183 -3.52 -7.77 -14.85
C GLY A 183 -3.99 -6.42 -14.36
N LEU A 184 -3.29 -5.36 -14.75
CA LEU A 184 -3.63 -3.98 -14.43
C LEU A 184 -5.00 -3.57 -15.00
N GLY A 185 -5.29 -3.95 -16.25
CA GLY A 185 -6.62 -3.73 -16.85
C GLY A 185 -7.74 -4.45 -16.08
N ALA A 186 -7.49 -5.67 -15.61
CA ALA A 186 -8.44 -6.40 -14.77
C ALA A 186 -8.64 -5.74 -13.40
N LEU A 187 -7.56 -5.22 -12.80
CA LEU A 187 -7.62 -4.44 -11.56
C LEU A 187 -8.44 -3.16 -11.76
N CYS A 188 -8.18 -2.36 -12.78
CA CYS A 188 -8.97 -1.16 -13.06
C CYS A 188 -10.46 -1.49 -13.29
N GLY A 189 -10.77 -2.56 -14.03
CA GLY A 189 -12.15 -3.00 -14.23
C GLY A 189 -12.84 -3.44 -12.93
N ALA A 190 -12.13 -4.15 -12.06
CA ALA A 190 -12.66 -4.56 -10.75
C ALA A 190 -12.87 -3.37 -9.81
N VAL A 191 -11.94 -2.40 -9.82
CA VAL A 191 -12.11 -1.13 -9.10
C VAL A 191 -13.35 -0.40 -9.61
N ASP A 192 -13.52 -0.25 -10.91
CA ASP A 192 -14.65 0.49 -11.48
C ASP A 192 -16.00 -0.15 -11.12
N ALA A 193 -16.07 -1.49 -11.17
CA ALA A 193 -17.28 -2.23 -10.81
C ALA A 193 -17.66 -2.11 -9.32
N ALA A 194 -16.68 -1.94 -8.44
CA ALA A 194 -16.88 -1.95 -6.99
C ALA A 194 -16.83 -0.56 -6.33
N ARG A 195 -16.34 0.48 -7.01
CA ARG A 195 -15.93 1.76 -6.43
C ARG A 195 -16.96 2.50 -5.57
N ASP A 196 -18.25 2.22 -5.74
CA ASP A 196 -19.34 2.85 -4.98
C ASP A 196 -19.73 2.05 -3.72
N ALA A 197 -19.21 0.82 -3.55
CA ALA A 197 -19.42 0.00 -2.36
C ALA A 197 -18.58 0.49 -1.17
N PRO A 198 -18.83 0.03 0.08
CA PRO A 198 -17.92 0.26 1.19
C PRO A 198 -16.50 -0.24 0.88
N VAL A 199 -15.46 0.43 1.38
CA VAL A 199 -14.05 0.12 1.02
C VAL A 199 -13.64 -1.32 1.37
N GLU A 200 -14.29 -1.92 2.37
CA GLU A 200 -14.11 -3.33 2.74
C GLU A 200 -14.59 -4.25 1.63
N ALA A 201 -15.78 -3.98 1.08
CA ALA A 201 -16.35 -4.75 -0.03
C ALA A 201 -15.56 -4.55 -1.32
N VAL A 202 -15.03 -3.34 -1.55
CA VAL A 202 -14.07 -3.09 -2.64
C VAL A 202 -12.84 -3.98 -2.45
N ALA A 203 -12.21 -3.93 -1.28
CA ALA A 203 -11.00 -4.70 -1.00
C ALA A 203 -11.22 -6.21 -1.13
N ASP A 204 -12.37 -6.73 -0.67
CA ASP A 204 -12.77 -8.14 -0.86
C ASP A 204 -12.94 -8.48 -2.33
N ALA A 205 -13.67 -7.66 -3.10
CA ALA A 205 -13.90 -7.88 -4.52
C ALA A 205 -12.59 -7.86 -5.34
N LEU A 206 -11.65 -6.97 -5.01
CA LEU A 206 -10.33 -6.92 -5.65
C LEU A 206 -9.52 -8.17 -5.33
N LEU A 207 -9.45 -8.56 -4.06
CA LEU A 207 -8.68 -9.72 -3.63
C LEU A 207 -9.26 -11.01 -4.23
N ASP A 208 -10.57 -11.20 -4.22
CA ASP A 208 -11.21 -12.42 -4.73
C ASP A 208 -11.28 -12.48 -6.26
N GLY A 209 -11.57 -11.35 -6.92
CA GLY A 209 -11.63 -11.26 -8.38
C GLY A 209 -10.27 -11.43 -9.07
N LEU A 210 -9.18 -11.20 -8.34
CA LEU A 210 -7.79 -11.33 -8.80
C LEU A 210 -7.03 -12.46 -8.07
N ALA A 211 -7.76 -13.45 -7.56
CA ALA A 211 -7.17 -14.60 -6.90
C ALA A 211 -6.40 -15.52 -7.87
N GLY A 212 -5.58 -16.41 -7.28
CA GLY A 212 -4.84 -17.43 -8.02
C GLY A 212 -3.45 -17.01 -8.47
N SER A 213 -2.86 -15.99 -7.82
CA SER A 213 -1.42 -15.76 -7.89
C SER A 213 -0.66 -16.86 -7.15
N GLU A 214 0.55 -17.15 -7.63
CA GLU A 214 1.53 -17.98 -6.91
C GLU A 214 2.36 -17.15 -5.92
N ASP A 215 2.16 -15.84 -5.91
CA ASP A 215 2.82 -14.88 -5.02
C ASP A 215 1.86 -14.35 -3.94
N ASP A 216 2.43 -13.75 -2.90
CA ASP A 216 1.65 -13.05 -1.91
C ASP A 216 0.87 -11.90 -2.55
N GLN A 217 -0.22 -11.50 -1.90
CA GLN A 217 -1.04 -10.39 -2.38
C GLN A 217 -1.38 -9.49 -1.21
N ALA A 218 -0.86 -8.26 -1.23
CA ALA A 218 -1.18 -7.21 -0.28
C ALA A 218 -1.86 -6.04 -1.01
N LEU A 219 -2.92 -5.50 -0.42
CA LEU A 219 -3.55 -4.28 -0.93
C LEU A 219 -4.12 -3.39 0.18
N VAL A 220 -4.12 -2.10 -0.08
CA VAL A 220 -4.73 -1.04 0.72
C VAL A 220 -5.66 -0.23 -0.17
N VAL A 221 -6.92 -0.11 0.24
CA VAL A 221 -7.93 0.75 -0.39
C VAL A 221 -8.19 1.94 0.53
N LEU A 222 -8.11 3.14 -0.03
CA LEU A 222 -8.36 4.40 0.66
C LEU A 222 -9.46 5.15 -0.08
N ARG A 223 -10.45 5.68 0.65
CA ARG A 223 -11.41 6.64 0.10
C ARG A 223 -11.39 7.91 0.92
N HIS A 224 -11.24 9.06 0.26
CA HIS A 224 -11.43 10.35 0.91
C HIS A 224 -12.92 10.60 1.10
N VAL A 225 -13.37 10.73 2.34
CA VAL A 225 -14.76 11.04 2.66
C VAL A 225 -14.92 12.50 3.08
N ASP A 226 -15.88 13.20 2.48
CA ASP A 226 -16.25 14.53 2.97
C ASP A 226 -17.12 14.37 4.22
N ARG A 227 -16.56 14.70 5.39
CA ARG A 227 -17.32 14.75 6.64
C ARG A 227 -17.73 16.16 7.05
N ARG A 228 -17.52 17.19 6.23
CA ARG A 228 -17.96 18.57 6.54
C ARG A 228 -19.49 18.76 6.49
N GLY A 229 -20.26 17.72 6.12
CA GLY A 229 -21.73 17.74 6.10
C GLY A 229 -22.45 16.98 7.22
N ALA A 230 -21.74 16.19 8.04
CA ALA A 230 -22.37 15.42 9.12
C ALA A 230 -22.39 16.23 10.42
N LEU A 231 -23.38 17.13 10.57
CA LEU A 231 -23.75 17.58 11.92
C LEU A 231 -24.12 16.34 12.76
N PRO A 232 -23.68 16.23 14.02
CA PRO A 232 -24.22 15.20 14.90
C PRO A 232 -25.74 15.36 14.98
N PRO A 233 -26.51 14.25 15.03
CA PRO A 233 -27.95 14.35 15.26
C PRO A 233 -28.18 15.08 16.60
N GLN A 234 -29.05 16.09 16.56
CA GLN A 234 -29.53 16.77 17.76
C GLN A 234 -30.40 15.83 18.60
#